data_AF-A0A6F9AQG5-F1
#
_entry.id   AF-A0A6F9AQG5-F1
#
_cell.length_a   1.000
_cell.length_b   1.000
_cell.length_c   1.000
_cell.angle_alpha   90.00
_cell.angle_beta   90.00
_cell.angle_gamma   90.00
#
_symmetry.space_group_name_H-M   'P 1'
#
loop_
_entity.id
_entity.type
_entity.pdbx_description
1 polymer ?
#
loop_
_entity_poly.entity_id
_entity_poly.type
_entity_poly.pdbx_seq_one_letter_code
_entity_poly.pdbx_strand_id
1 'polypeptide(L)'
;FVTPEEKKKQGIQRDNEVLLQRRKDQIQPGGATLSVTVPYRVIDQPLKLAPQDWDRVVAVFVQGPAWQFKGWPWLLPDGSPVDIFAKIRAFHLKYDEQKMDPNVQKWDVTVLELSHHKRHLDRPMFLKFWETLDRYMVKHKSHLRF
;
A
#
# COMPACT_ATOMS: atom_id res chain seq x y z
N PHE A 1 1.58 9.40 13.90
CA PHE A 1 1.21 7.97 13.82
C PHE A 1 1.33 7.31 15.20
N VAL A 2 0.84 6.07 15.37
CA VAL A 2 0.92 5.30 16.63
C VAL A 2 1.74 4.05 16.36
N THR A 3 2.69 3.73 17.24
CA THR A 3 3.55 2.54 17.08
C THR A 3 2.77 1.24 17.36
N PRO A 4 3.22 0.09 16.83
CA PRO A 4 2.64 -1.20 17.18
C PRO A 4 2.72 -1.50 18.70
N GLU A 5 3.79 -1.06 19.36
CA GLU A 5 3.99 -1.25 20.80
C GLU A 5 2.98 -0.45 21.63
N GLU A 6 2.69 0.79 21.24
CA GLU A 6 1.65 1.61 21.86
C GLU A 6 0.26 0.98 21.71
N LYS A 7 -0.08 0.48 20.52
CA LYS A 7 -1.34 -0.25 20.30
C LYS A 7 -1.44 -1.51 21.16
N LYS A 8 -0.34 -2.27 21.27
CA LYS A 8 -0.29 -3.47 22.13
C LYS A 8 -0.46 -3.11 23.60
N LYS A 9 0.15 -2.02 24.07
CA LYS A 9 -0.03 -1.50 25.44
C LYS A 9 -1.48 -1.08 25.72
N GLN A 10 -2.21 -0.65 24.70
CA GLN A 10 -3.64 -0.33 24.77
C GLN A 10 -4.55 -1.58 24.72
N GLY A 11 -3.99 -2.79 24.68
CA GLY A 11 -4.75 -4.04 24.60
C GLY A 11 -5.43 -4.27 23.24
N ILE A 12 -5.10 -3.47 22.22
CA ILE A 12 -5.67 -3.62 20.88
C ILE A 12 -5.07 -4.86 20.22
N GLN A 13 -5.93 -5.81 19.85
CA GLN A 13 -5.53 -6.97 19.08
C GLN A 13 -5.21 -6.58 17.63
N ARG A 14 -4.27 -7.29 17.01
CA ARG A 14 -3.94 -7.08 15.59
C ARG A 14 -5.01 -7.74 14.74
N ASP A 15 -5.83 -6.93 14.10
CA ASP A 15 -6.79 -7.41 13.11
C ASP A 15 -6.05 -7.89 11.85
N ASN A 16 -6.43 -9.07 11.36
CA ASN A 16 -5.90 -9.60 10.09
C ASN A 16 -6.48 -8.87 8.87
N GLU A 17 -7.60 -8.17 9.06
CA GLU A 17 -8.33 -7.44 8.03
C GLU A 17 -8.92 -6.16 8.61
N VAL A 18 -8.74 -5.05 7.91
CA VAL A 18 -9.31 -3.75 8.28
C VAL A 18 -9.98 -3.12 7.06
N LEU A 19 -11.19 -2.61 7.24
CA LEU A 19 -11.89 -1.82 6.23
C LEU A 19 -11.69 -0.33 6.48
N LEU A 20 -11.20 0.38 5.47
CA LEU A 20 -10.99 1.81 5.46
C LEU A 20 -11.96 2.47 4.48
N GLN A 21 -12.71 3.48 4.92
CA GLN A 21 -13.48 4.32 4.03
C GLN A 21 -12.72 5.61 3.76
N ARG A 22 -12.28 5.81 2.52
CA ARG A 22 -11.57 7.03 2.10
C ARG A 22 -12.50 7.93 1.31
N ARG A 23 -12.68 9.18 1.78
CA ARG A 23 -13.33 10.22 1.00
C ARG A 23 -12.34 10.80 -0.02
N LYS A 24 -12.78 10.95 -1.26
CA LYS A 24 -12.00 11.49 -2.37
C LYS A 24 -12.89 12.40 -3.21
N ASP A 25 -12.32 13.49 -3.68
CA ASP A 25 -13.01 14.41 -4.59
C ASP A 25 -12.63 14.07 -6.03
N GLN A 26 -13.63 13.83 -6.86
CA GLN A 26 -13.49 13.52 -8.28
C GLN A 26 -14.04 14.69 -9.10
N ILE A 27 -13.24 15.20 -10.03
CA ILE A 27 -13.66 16.24 -10.95
C ILE A 27 -14.43 15.57 -12.10
N GLN A 28 -15.69 15.93 -12.27
CA GLN A 28 -16.52 15.45 -13.37
C GLN A 28 -16.22 16.22 -14.67
N PRO A 29 -16.54 15.62 -15.84
CA PRO A 29 -16.62 16.37 -17.10
C PRO A 29 -17.58 17.56 -16.92
N GLY A 30 -17.07 18.79 -17.03
CA GLY A 30 -17.84 20.02 -16.72
C GLY A 30 -17.34 20.80 -15.49
N GLY A 31 -16.30 20.32 -14.80
CA GLY A 31 -15.62 21.06 -13.73
C GLY A 31 -16.29 20.98 -12.35
N ALA A 32 -17.41 20.27 -12.23
CA ALA A 32 -18.06 20.01 -10.95
C ALA A 32 -17.28 18.97 -10.14
N THR A 33 -17.07 19.25 -8.85
CA THR A 33 -16.43 18.32 -7.92
C THR A 33 -17.47 17.44 -7.24
N LEU A 34 -17.36 16.13 -7.42
CA LEU A 34 -18.15 15.13 -6.71
C LEU A 34 -17.30 14.46 -5.63
N SER A 35 -17.79 14.46 -4.40
CA SER A 35 -17.16 13.73 -3.32
C SER A 35 -17.64 12.28 -3.30
N VAL A 36 -16.71 11.34 -3.44
CA VAL A 36 -16.97 9.89 -3.43
C VAL A 36 -16.30 9.24 -2.22
N THR A 37 -16.93 8.20 -1.68
CA THR A 37 -16.34 7.37 -0.63
C THR A 37 -15.92 6.03 -1.21
N VAL A 38 -14.64 5.69 -1.04
CA VAL A 38 -14.01 4.51 -1.60
C VAL A 38 -13.64 3.56 -0.46
N PRO A 39 -14.19 2.34 -0.42
CA PRO A 39 -13.78 1.34 0.56
C PRO A 39 -12.48 0.67 0.12
N TYR A 40 -11.52 0.61 1.03
CA TYR A 40 -10.29 -0.16 0.91
C TYR A 40 -10.29 -1.27 1.94
N ARG A 41 -9.92 -2.47 1.52
CA ARG A 41 -9.66 -3.59 2.42
C ARG A 41 -8.15 -3.76 2.58
N VAL A 42 -7.66 -3.67 3.81
CA VAL A 42 -6.27 -3.94 4.17
C VAL A 42 -6.22 -5.32 4.81
N ILE A 43 -5.38 -6.21 4.28
CA ILE A 43 -5.23 -7.58 4.78
C ILE A 43 -3.77 -7.86 5.12
N ASP A 44 -3.56 -8.67 6.15
CA ASP A 44 -2.25 -9.14 6.58
C ASP A 44 -1.95 -10.58 6.09
N GLN A 45 -3.00 -11.34 5.75
CA GLN A 45 -2.91 -12.72 5.27
C GLN A 45 -3.43 -12.85 3.83
N PRO A 46 -2.67 -12.38 2.83
CA PRO A 46 -3.13 -12.29 1.44
C PRO A 46 -3.34 -13.66 0.78
N LEU A 47 -2.74 -14.73 1.29
CA LEU A 47 -2.94 -16.09 0.78
C LEU A 47 -4.36 -16.63 0.98
N LYS A 48 -5.22 -15.94 1.76
CA LYS A 48 -6.65 -16.25 1.88
C LYS A 48 -7.49 -15.67 0.74
N LEU A 49 -6.90 -14.82 -0.12
CA LEU A 49 -7.60 -14.27 -1.27
C LEU A 49 -7.90 -15.36 -2.29
N ALA A 50 -9.12 -15.36 -2.83
CA ALA A 50 -9.43 -16.19 -3.97
C ALA A 50 -8.66 -15.68 -5.21
N PRO A 51 -8.35 -16.54 -6.20
CA PRO A 51 -7.60 -16.15 -7.40
C PRO A 51 -8.14 -14.89 -8.09
N GLN A 52 -9.47 -14.74 -8.18
CA GLN A 52 -10.14 -13.59 -8.79
C GLN A 52 -10.00 -12.28 -7.99
N ASP A 53 -9.76 -12.35 -6.68
CA ASP A 53 -9.64 -11.16 -5.84
C ASP A 53 -8.29 -10.47 -6.02
N TRP A 54 -7.27 -11.18 -6.53
CA TRP A 54 -5.94 -10.62 -6.77
C TRP A 54 -5.93 -9.48 -7.79
N ASP A 55 -6.87 -9.47 -8.74
CA ASP A 55 -6.99 -8.35 -9.69
C ASP A 55 -7.42 -7.05 -9.00
N ARG A 56 -8.10 -7.15 -7.85
CA ARG A 56 -8.52 -6.00 -7.03
C ARG A 56 -7.44 -5.52 -6.06
N VAL A 57 -6.29 -6.20 -5.98
CA VAL A 57 -5.17 -5.76 -5.16
C VAL A 57 -4.46 -4.61 -5.87
N VAL A 58 -4.37 -3.47 -5.18
CA VAL A 58 -3.87 -2.22 -5.76
C VAL A 58 -2.55 -1.75 -5.16
N ALA A 59 -2.25 -2.17 -3.93
CA ALA A 59 -1.04 -1.79 -3.22
C ALA A 59 -0.49 -2.95 -2.37
N VAL A 60 0.82 -2.96 -2.15
CA VAL A 60 1.51 -3.83 -1.20
C VAL A 60 2.55 -3.06 -0.40
N PHE A 61 2.65 -3.33 0.90
CA PHE A 61 3.74 -2.85 1.75
C PHE A 61 4.86 -3.90 1.81
N VAL A 62 6.01 -3.56 1.22
CA VAL A 62 7.17 -4.44 1.08
C VAL A 62 8.09 -4.29 2.30
N GLN A 63 8.55 -5.42 2.83
CA GLN A 63 9.47 -5.45 3.98
C GLN A 63 10.93 -5.70 3.56
N GLY A 64 11.17 -6.27 2.38
CA GLY A 64 12.51 -6.47 1.80
C GLY A 64 12.88 -7.93 1.50
N PRO A 65 12.57 -8.91 2.38
CA PRO A 65 12.84 -10.31 2.06
C PRO A 65 11.93 -10.85 0.94
N ALA A 66 12.50 -11.47 -0.09
CA ALA A 66 11.74 -12.01 -1.22
C ALA A 66 10.72 -13.10 -0.82
N TRP A 67 10.99 -13.83 0.28
CA TRP A 67 10.06 -14.83 0.80
C TRP A 67 8.70 -14.25 1.20
N GLN A 68 8.60 -12.93 1.43
CA GLN A 68 7.32 -12.24 1.68
C GLN A 68 6.26 -12.58 0.62
N PHE A 69 6.69 -12.78 -0.63
CA PHE A 69 5.83 -13.02 -1.78
C PHE A 69 5.61 -14.51 -2.08
N LYS A 70 6.11 -15.42 -1.25
CA LYS A 70 5.94 -16.87 -1.47
C LYS A 70 4.45 -17.22 -1.55
N GLY A 71 4.05 -17.87 -2.64
CA GLY A 71 2.67 -18.27 -2.90
C GLY A 71 1.78 -17.18 -3.49
N TRP A 72 2.31 -15.97 -3.77
CA TRP A 72 1.57 -14.93 -4.47
C TRP A 72 1.51 -15.25 -5.97
N PRO A 73 0.45 -14.82 -6.67
CA PRO A 73 0.44 -14.85 -8.13
C PRO A 73 1.55 -13.95 -8.67
N TRP A 74 2.02 -14.28 -9.88
CA TRP A 74 3.06 -13.52 -10.60
C TRP A 74 4.43 -13.46 -9.93
N LEU A 75 4.66 -14.26 -8.88
CA LEU A 75 6.02 -14.51 -8.43
C LEU A 75 6.77 -15.29 -9.52
N LEU A 76 7.91 -14.79 -9.95
CA LEU A 76 8.72 -15.45 -10.96
C LEU A 76 9.38 -16.72 -10.39
N PRO A 77 9.72 -17.72 -11.23
CA PRO A 77 10.33 -18.97 -10.77
C PRO A 77 11.67 -18.80 -10.01
N ASP A 78 12.38 -17.70 -10.27
CA ASP A 78 13.62 -17.31 -9.58
C ASP A 78 13.37 -16.60 -8.23
N GLY A 79 12.11 -16.42 -7.84
CA GLY A 79 11.69 -15.72 -6.63
C GLY A 79 11.63 -14.20 -6.77
N SER A 80 11.79 -13.66 -7.98
CA SER A 80 11.74 -12.22 -8.24
C SER A 80 10.29 -11.68 -8.26
N PRO A 81 9.97 -10.60 -7.52
CA PRO A 81 8.63 -10.03 -7.46
C PRO A 81 8.35 -8.97 -8.56
N VAL A 82 9.15 -8.94 -9.63
CA VAL A 82 9.05 -7.91 -10.69
C VAL A 82 7.65 -7.86 -11.30
N ASP A 83 7.07 -9.02 -11.66
CA ASP A 83 5.73 -9.07 -12.26
C ASP A 83 4.61 -8.75 -11.25
N ILE A 84 4.86 -8.99 -9.96
CA ILE A 84 3.96 -8.55 -8.87
C ILE A 84 3.91 -7.02 -8.87
N PHE A 85 5.05 -6.36 -8.92
CA PHE A 85 5.14 -4.89 -8.87
C PHE A 85 4.68 -4.19 -10.16
N ALA A 86 4.69 -4.91 -11.29
CA ALA A 86 4.03 -4.45 -12.51
C ALA A 86 2.50 -4.38 -12.36
N LYS A 87 1.91 -5.25 -11.52
CA LYS A 87 0.45 -5.42 -11.37
C LYS A 87 -0.13 -4.84 -10.07
N ILE A 88 0.72 -4.52 -9.10
CA ILE A 88 0.37 -3.97 -7.79
C ILE A 88 1.38 -2.88 -7.44
N ARG A 89 0.93 -1.69 -7.00
CA ARG A 89 1.86 -0.64 -6.57
C ARG A 89 2.56 -1.02 -5.26
N ALA A 90 3.88 -1.11 -5.29
CA ALA A 90 4.67 -1.42 -4.11
C ALA A 90 5.08 -0.16 -3.32
N PHE A 91 5.00 -0.25 -2.00
CA PHE A 91 5.43 0.79 -1.07
C PHE A 91 6.34 0.18 0.00
N HIS A 92 7.40 0.90 0.39
CA HIS A 92 8.23 0.53 1.53
C HIS A 92 8.19 1.65 2.56
N LEU A 93 7.62 1.36 3.73
CA LEU A 93 7.55 2.31 4.83
C LEU A 93 8.74 2.07 5.76
N LYS A 94 9.57 3.09 5.96
CA LYS A 94 10.74 3.04 6.85
C LYS A 94 10.89 4.32 7.64
N TYR A 95 11.69 4.27 8.70
CA TYR A 95 12.20 5.49 9.32
C TYR A 95 13.35 6.08 8.50
N ASP A 96 13.50 7.40 8.52
CA ASP A 96 14.56 8.14 7.84
C ASP A 96 15.96 7.58 8.16
N GLU A 97 16.25 7.32 9.43
CA GLU A 97 17.53 6.79 9.92
C GLU A 97 17.77 5.28 9.61
N GLN A 98 16.72 4.54 9.24
CA GLN A 98 16.84 3.12 8.97
C GLN A 98 17.56 2.88 7.63
N LYS A 99 18.52 1.95 7.59
CA LYS A 99 19.14 1.53 6.33
C LYS A 99 18.10 0.82 5.45
N MET A 100 18.00 1.22 4.19
CA MET A 100 17.11 0.57 3.23
C MET A 100 17.61 -0.83 2.87
N ASP A 101 16.70 -1.80 2.87
CA ASP A 101 17.01 -3.19 2.52
C ASP A 101 17.58 -3.29 1.07
N PRO A 102 18.65 -4.07 0.83
CA PRO A 102 19.27 -4.18 -0.48
C PRO A 102 18.35 -4.69 -1.60
N ASN A 103 17.31 -5.48 -1.28
CA ASN A 103 16.34 -5.92 -2.28
C ASN A 103 15.38 -4.79 -2.63
N VAL A 104 14.92 -4.03 -1.62
CA VAL A 104 14.05 -2.85 -1.85
C VAL A 104 14.74 -1.83 -2.75
N GLN A 105 16.06 -1.64 -2.62
CA GLN A 105 16.84 -0.78 -3.50
C GLN A 105 16.79 -1.19 -4.99
N LYS A 106 16.56 -2.47 -5.28
CA LYS A 106 16.56 -3.03 -6.64
C LYS A 106 15.17 -3.13 -7.25
N TRP A 107 14.12 -3.03 -6.44
CA TRP A 107 12.74 -3.22 -6.86
C TRP A 107 12.05 -1.88 -7.16
N ASP A 108 11.06 -1.86 -8.07
CA ASP A 108 10.20 -0.68 -8.26
C ASP A 108 9.25 -0.51 -7.07
N VAL A 109 9.74 0.19 -6.06
CA VAL A 109 9.05 0.43 -4.80
C VAL A 109 9.07 1.91 -4.48
N THR A 110 7.91 2.47 -4.14
CA THR A 110 7.83 3.84 -3.60
C THR A 110 8.22 3.83 -2.13
N VAL A 111 9.35 4.44 -1.81
CA VAL A 111 9.80 4.58 -0.41
C VAL A 111 9.04 5.73 0.26
N LEU A 112 8.48 5.43 1.42
CA LEU A 112 7.79 6.34 2.32
C LEU A 112 8.60 6.44 3.60
N GLU A 113 9.11 7.63 3.90
CA GLU A 113 9.96 7.85 5.06
C GLU A 113 9.20 8.57 6.16
N LEU A 114 9.25 8.00 7.35
CA LEU A 114 8.74 8.59 8.58
C LEU A 114 9.92 9.12 9.40
N SER A 115 9.70 10.25 10.07
CA SER A 115 10.65 10.75 11.05
C SER A 115 10.16 10.42 12.46
N HIS A 116 11.06 9.99 13.34
CA HIS A 116 10.73 9.83 14.76
C HIS A 116 10.34 11.16 15.41
N HIS A 117 11.02 12.25 15.02
CA HIS A 117 10.89 13.55 15.67
C HIS A 117 9.99 14.52 14.90
N LYS A 118 9.99 14.45 13.55
CA LYS A 118 9.27 15.41 12.70
C LYS A 118 7.87 14.92 12.32
N ARG A 119 6.99 14.69 13.30
CA ARG A 119 5.64 14.14 13.07
C ARG A 119 4.74 15.00 12.19
N HIS A 120 5.00 16.31 12.10
CA HIS A 120 4.27 17.20 11.19
C HIS A 120 4.47 16.84 9.70
N LEU A 121 5.54 16.09 9.37
CA LEU A 121 5.81 15.58 8.03
C LEU A 121 5.02 14.32 7.68
N ASP A 122 4.39 13.66 8.67
CA ASP A 122 3.54 12.49 8.44
C ASP A 122 2.44 12.82 7.42
N ARG A 123 1.76 13.97 7.57
CA ARG A 123 0.62 14.34 6.74
C ARG A 123 1.00 14.49 5.26
N PRO A 124 2.05 15.26 4.89
CA PRO A 124 2.56 15.27 3.52
C PRO A 124 2.94 13.88 2.99
N MET A 125 3.57 13.03 3.81
CA MET A 125 3.92 11.66 3.42
C MET A 125 2.66 10.83 3.09
N PHE A 126 1.63 10.88 3.95
CA PHE A 126 0.36 10.19 3.69
C PHE A 126 -0.33 10.71 2.43
N LEU A 127 -0.29 12.01 2.15
CA LEU A 127 -0.83 12.57 0.91
C LEU A 127 -0.09 12.04 -0.31
N LYS A 128 1.25 11.96 -0.25
CA LYS A 128 2.09 11.38 -1.32
C LYS A 128 1.75 9.91 -1.58
N PHE A 129 1.50 9.12 -0.53
CA PHE A 129 1.06 7.73 -0.68
C PHE A 129 -0.24 7.66 -1.50
N TRP A 130 -1.26 8.43 -1.10
CA TRP A 130 -2.56 8.42 -1.76
C TRP A 130 -2.49 8.93 -3.20
N GLU A 131 -1.74 9.99 -3.46
CA GLU A 131 -1.54 10.52 -4.81
C GLU A 131 -0.87 9.48 -5.72
N THR A 132 0.16 8.80 -5.21
CA THR A 132 0.87 7.74 -5.95
C THR A 132 -0.07 6.58 -6.26
N LEU A 133 -0.88 6.16 -5.29
CA LEU A 133 -1.85 5.08 -5.46
C LEU A 133 -2.96 5.46 -6.46
N ASP A 134 -3.53 6.66 -6.33
CA ASP A 134 -4.58 7.15 -7.23
C ASP A 134 -4.08 7.20 -8.68
N ARG A 135 -2.89 7.75 -8.90
CA ARG A 135 -2.26 7.82 -10.23
C ARG A 135 -2.05 6.43 -10.82
N TYR A 136 -1.60 5.48 -10.00
CA TYR A 136 -1.46 4.09 -10.41
C TYR A 136 -2.80 3.46 -10.79
N MET A 137 -3.82 3.62 -9.95
CA MET A 137 -5.14 3.02 -10.16
C MET A 137 -5.84 3.60 -11.40
N VAL A 138 -5.71 4.90 -11.68
CA VAL A 138 -6.29 5.52 -12.90
C VAL A 138 -5.73 4.86 -14.16
N LYS A 139 -4.43 4.54 -14.16
CA LYS A 139 -3.75 3.97 -15.34
C LYS A 139 -3.90 2.45 -15.45
N HIS A 140 -3.87 1.73 -14.34
CA HIS A 140 -3.72 0.27 -14.32
C HIS A 140 -4.94 -0.48 -13.76
N LYS A 141 -5.86 0.21 -13.08
CA LYS A 141 -7.02 -0.37 -12.41
C LYS A 141 -8.30 0.42 -12.70
N SER A 142 -8.42 0.96 -13.92
CA SER A 142 -9.55 1.80 -14.35
C SER A 142 -10.91 1.08 -14.36
N HIS A 143 -10.91 -0.26 -14.35
CA HIS A 143 -12.10 -1.08 -14.20
C HIS A 143 -12.64 -1.09 -12.75
N LEU A 144 -11.83 -0.70 -11.76
CA LEU A 144 -12.27 -0.53 -10.39
C LEU A 144 -12.92 0.84 -10.23
N ARG A 145 -13.94 0.93 -9.38
CA ARG A 145 -14.58 2.19 -9.00
C ARG A 145 -13.92 2.74 -7.74
N PHE A 146 -13.21 3.88 -7.85
CA PHE A 146 -12.46 4.53 -6.78
C PHE A 146 -12.25 6.03 -7.04
#